data_AF-A0A1S9C8D6-F1
#
_entry.id   AF-A0A1S9C8D6-F1
#
_cell.length_a   1.000
_cell.length_b   1.000
_cell.length_c   1.000
_cell.angle_alpha   90.00
_cell.angle_beta   90.00
_cell.angle_gamma   90.00
#
_symmetry.space_group_name_H-M   'P 1'
#
loop_
_entity.id
_entity.type
_entity.pdbx_description
1 polymer ?
#
loop_
_entity_poly.entity_id
_entity_poly.type
_entity_poly.pdbx_seq_one_letter_code
_entity_poly.pdbx_strand_id
1 'polypeptide(L)'
;MAGLMIVFVLISIGFMVQVQEETQKVQEINNQYQEQSELINSYDIVKSDINDDLINAFGDDLDLLNMEITPENTIRFNSPEVLFSNGQSEISDDFKFILDKFFPIYLDLIYSNYKDSIKEIRIEGHTSTEWSQDVSPNVAYFNNMRLSQDRTRSVLEYVMNLPSSEPYRDWLVANMTANGLSSSHPIINPLTGKEDSARSRRVEFKIVTLM
;
A
#
# COMPACT_ATOMS: atom_id res chain seq x y z
N MET A 1 37.81 51.59 -38.12
CA MET A 1 37.49 51.26 -36.71
C MET A 1 36.00 50.99 -36.50
N ALA A 2 35.06 51.82 -36.98
CA ALA A 2 33.63 51.61 -36.78
C ALA A 2 33.07 50.26 -37.31
N GLY A 3 33.48 49.81 -38.49
CA GLY A 3 32.98 48.54 -39.06
C GLY A 3 33.33 47.29 -38.25
N LEU A 4 34.52 47.24 -37.65
CA LEU A 4 34.95 46.14 -36.77
C LEU A 4 34.12 46.11 -35.47
N MET A 5 33.78 47.28 -34.94
CA MET A 5 32.92 47.39 -33.75
C MET A 5 31.49 46.89 -34.03
N ILE A 6 30.95 47.17 -35.21
CA ILE A 6 29.61 46.69 -35.60
C ILE A 6 29.58 45.16 -35.68
N VAL A 7 30.57 44.55 -36.33
CA VAL A 7 30.68 43.08 -36.43
C VAL A 7 30.83 42.45 -35.05
N PHE A 8 31.66 43.05 -34.18
CA PHE A 8 31.83 42.57 -32.82
C PHE A 8 30.52 42.63 -32.02
N VAL A 9 29.79 43.74 -32.07
CA VAL A 9 28.50 43.89 -31.38
C VAL A 9 27.48 42.86 -31.87
N LEU A 10 27.40 42.61 -33.18
CA LEU A 10 26.48 41.61 -33.74
C LEU A 10 26.81 40.20 -33.22
N ILE A 11 28.10 39.84 -33.17
CA ILE A 11 28.55 38.57 -32.62
C ILE A 11 28.22 38.48 -31.12
N SER A 12 28.49 39.54 -30.35
CA SER A 12 28.19 39.59 -28.91
C SER A 12 26.69 39.45 -28.62
N ILE A 13 25.82 40.08 -29.42
CA ILE A 13 24.36 39.94 -29.29
C ILE A 13 23.94 38.50 -29.61
N GLY A 14 24.48 37.89 -30.68
CA GLY A 14 24.20 36.50 -31.02
C GLY A 14 24.58 35.53 -29.89
N PHE A 15 25.77 35.70 -29.30
CA PHE A 15 26.18 34.93 -28.13
C PHE A 15 25.30 35.20 -26.90
N MET A 16 24.91 36.45 -26.65
CA MET A 16 24.05 36.80 -25.52
C MET A 16 22.67 36.14 -25.63
N VAL A 17 22.09 36.09 -26.83
CA VAL A 17 20.83 35.37 -27.10
C VAL A 17 21.00 33.88 -26.83
N GLN A 18 22.06 33.25 -27.33
CA GLN A 18 22.31 31.82 -27.09
C GLN A 18 22.47 31.51 -25.59
N VAL A 19 23.26 32.31 -24.87
CA VAL A 19 23.47 32.15 -23.43
C VAL A 19 22.15 32.36 -22.67
N GLN A 20 21.31 33.29 -23.10
CA GLN A 20 20.00 33.52 -22.50
C GLN A 20 19.07 32.32 -22.70
N GLU A 21 19.01 31.74 -23.90
CA GLU A 21 18.22 30.52 -24.18
C GLU A 21 18.71 29.31 -23.37
N GLU A 22 20.02 29.10 -23.27
CA GLU A 22 20.60 28.04 -22.45
C GLU A 22 20.28 28.24 -20.96
N THR A 23 20.38 29.48 -20.47
CA THR A 23 20.04 29.83 -19.08
C THR A 23 18.57 29.58 -18.79
N GLN A 24 17.66 29.93 -19.71
CA GLN A 24 16.23 29.67 -19.57
C GLN A 24 15.92 28.18 -19.50
N LYS A 25 16.52 27.37 -20.38
CA LYS A 25 16.36 25.91 -20.33
C LYS A 25 16.83 25.31 -19.01
N VAL A 26 17.98 25.77 -18.49
CA VAL A 26 18.49 25.32 -17.18
C VAL A 26 17.54 25.73 -16.05
N GLN A 27 16.97 26.94 -16.10
CA GLN A 27 15.98 27.39 -15.12
C GLN A 27 14.70 26.55 -15.17
N GLU A 28 14.18 26.26 -16.36
CA GLU A 28 13.00 25.40 -16.54
C GLU A 28 13.24 23.99 -15.97
N ILE A 29 14.39 23.40 -16.29
CA ILE A 29 14.79 22.10 -15.76
C ILE A 29 14.88 22.13 -14.23
N ASN A 30 15.49 23.17 -13.65
CA ASN A 30 15.60 23.30 -12.19
C ASN A 30 14.23 23.45 -11.52
N ASN A 31 13.33 24.24 -12.11
CA ASN A 31 11.97 24.40 -11.59
C ASN A 31 11.21 23.07 -11.63
N GLN A 32 11.33 22.30 -12.71
CA GLN A 32 10.74 20.96 -12.81
C GLN A 32 11.28 20.00 -11.74
N TYR A 33 12.59 20.02 -11.48
CA TYR A 33 13.19 19.23 -10.40
C TYR A 33 12.71 19.67 -9.02
N GLN A 34 12.53 20.97 -8.80
CA GLN A 34 12.00 21.50 -7.53
C GLN A 34 10.55 21.05 -7.32
N GLU A 35 9.67 21.24 -8.30
CA GLU A 35 8.28 20.81 -8.23
C GLU A 35 8.16 19.30 -7.99
N GLN A 36 8.98 18.50 -8.68
CA GLN A 36 9.04 17.04 -8.46
C GLN A 36 9.52 16.69 -7.05
N SER A 37 10.54 17.38 -6.54
CA SER A 37 11.05 17.12 -5.19
C SER A 37 10.05 17.51 -4.11
N GLU A 38 9.29 18.59 -4.30
CA GLU A 38 8.23 19.02 -3.38
C GLU A 38 7.09 17.99 -3.34
N LEU A 39 6.69 17.46 -4.50
CA LEU A 39 5.68 16.41 -4.59
C LEU A 39 6.13 15.14 -3.84
N ILE A 40 7.36 14.66 -4.06
CA ILE A 40 7.92 13.49 -3.37
C ILE A 40 7.94 13.71 -1.85
N ASN A 41 8.40 14.87 -1.39
CA ASN A 41 8.42 15.19 0.04
C ASN A 41 7.00 15.19 0.64
N SER A 42 6.03 15.78 -0.07
CA SER A 42 4.63 15.80 0.40
C SER A 42 4.05 14.38 0.52
N TYR A 43 4.38 13.51 -0.42
CA TYR A 43 3.97 12.11 -0.42
C TYR A 43 4.54 11.33 0.77
N ASP A 44 5.84 11.52 1.06
CA ASP A 44 6.51 10.86 2.17
C ASP A 44 5.97 11.35 3.53
N ILE A 45 5.63 12.65 3.63
CA ILE A 45 4.97 13.22 4.82
C ILE A 45 3.61 12.56 5.05
N VAL A 46 2.74 12.53 4.05
CA VAL A 46 1.40 11.91 4.18
C VAL A 46 1.52 10.44 4.57
N LYS A 47 2.48 9.71 4.02
CA LYS A 47 2.73 8.32 4.41
C LYS A 47 3.13 8.17 5.87
N SER A 48 4.03 9.04 6.35
CA SER A 48 4.46 9.06 7.75
C SER A 48 3.30 9.39 8.67
N ASP A 49 2.53 10.44 8.34
CA ASP A 49 1.39 10.89 9.14
C ASP A 49 0.33 9.78 9.27
N ILE A 50 0.00 9.09 8.17
CA ILE A 50 -0.89 7.92 8.21
C ILE A 50 -0.33 6.83 9.14
N ASN A 51 0.97 6.57 9.09
CA ASN A 51 1.58 5.53 9.92
C ASN A 51 1.49 5.86 11.41
N ASP A 52 1.86 7.09 11.76
CA ASP A 52 1.84 7.60 13.12
C ASP A 52 0.41 7.60 13.67
N ASP A 53 -0.57 8.04 12.87
CA ASP A 53 -1.98 8.01 13.25
C ASP A 53 -2.51 6.58 13.46
N LEU A 54 -2.13 5.62 12.61
CA LEU A 54 -2.49 4.22 12.80
C LEU A 54 -1.86 3.63 14.07
N ILE A 55 -0.59 3.92 14.34
CA ILE A 55 0.09 3.49 15.56
C ILE A 55 -0.56 4.10 16.79
N ASN A 56 -0.91 5.39 16.75
CA ASN A 56 -1.60 6.07 17.84
C ASN A 56 -3.02 5.52 18.08
N ALA A 57 -3.74 5.17 17.01
CA ALA A 57 -5.09 4.66 17.11
C ALA A 57 -5.16 3.22 17.66
N PHE A 58 -4.18 2.39 17.35
CA PHE A 58 -4.21 0.95 17.66
C PHE A 58 -3.12 0.46 18.60
N GLY A 59 -2.17 1.30 19.00
CA GLY A 59 -0.93 0.89 19.68
C GLY A 59 -1.15 -0.03 20.89
N ASP A 60 -2.14 0.27 21.73
CA ASP A 60 -2.47 -0.52 22.92
C ASP A 60 -3.24 -1.82 22.59
N ASP A 61 -3.90 -1.88 21.43
CA ASP A 61 -4.74 -3.00 20.99
C ASP A 61 -4.03 -3.96 20.02
N LEU A 62 -2.80 -3.65 19.58
CA LEU A 62 -2.06 -4.48 18.60
C LEU A 62 -1.90 -5.93 19.04
N ASP A 63 -1.48 -6.15 20.29
CA ASP A 63 -1.30 -7.49 20.85
C ASP A 63 -2.65 -8.21 21.04
N LEU A 64 -3.69 -7.48 21.45
CA LEU A 64 -5.04 -8.01 21.66
C LEU A 64 -5.68 -8.47 20.34
N LEU A 65 -5.49 -7.69 19.27
CA LEU A 65 -6.03 -7.96 17.94
C LEU A 65 -5.09 -8.84 17.10
N ASN A 66 -3.94 -9.22 17.66
CA ASN A 66 -2.88 -9.98 16.99
C ASN A 66 -2.51 -9.39 15.62
N MET A 67 -2.32 -8.07 15.64
CA MET A 67 -2.14 -7.21 14.49
C MET A 67 -0.77 -6.54 14.56
N GLU A 68 -0.12 -6.36 13.41
CA GLU A 68 1.08 -5.54 13.29
C GLU A 68 0.87 -4.45 12.22
N ILE A 69 1.49 -3.29 12.42
CA ILE A 69 1.49 -2.19 11.45
C ILE A 69 2.93 -2.04 10.95
N THR A 70 3.13 -2.15 9.64
CA THR A 70 4.45 -1.93 9.03
C THR A 70 4.65 -0.45 8.68
N PRO A 71 5.91 0.01 8.50
CA PRO A 71 6.20 1.39 8.06
C PRO A 71 5.56 1.78 6.72
N GLU A 72 5.19 0.80 5.90
CA GLU A 72 4.55 1.00 4.59
C GLU A 72 3.02 1.06 4.67
N ASN A 73 2.45 1.39 5.84
CA ASN A 73 1.01 1.47 6.09
C ASN A 73 0.28 0.18 5.71
N THR A 74 0.91 -0.95 6.05
CA THR A 74 0.32 -2.28 5.93
C THR A 74 -0.07 -2.78 7.31
N ILE A 75 -1.36 -3.00 7.49
CA ILE A 75 -1.92 -3.61 8.70
C ILE A 75 -2.01 -5.11 8.43
N ARG A 76 -1.25 -5.91 9.17
CA ARG A 76 -1.18 -7.36 9.00
C ARG A 76 -1.83 -8.06 10.18
N PHE A 77 -2.77 -8.95 9.87
CA PHE A 77 -3.35 -9.87 10.84
C PHE A 77 -2.59 -11.19 10.80
N ASN A 78 -1.95 -11.50 11.92
CA ASN A 78 -1.20 -12.74 12.09
C ASN A 78 -2.14 -13.86 12.58
N SER A 79 -1.68 -15.11 12.55
CA SER A 79 -2.41 -16.31 13.05
C SER A 79 -3.53 -16.84 12.14
N PRO A 80 -3.20 -17.60 11.08
CA PRO A 80 -4.17 -18.12 10.11
C PRO A 80 -5.28 -18.97 10.71
N GLU A 81 -5.02 -19.68 11.82
CA GLU A 81 -5.99 -20.51 12.51
C GLU A 81 -7.11 -19.69 13.18
N VAL A 82 -6.81 -18.44 13.54
CA VAL A 82 -7.77 -17.48 14.07
C VAL A 82 -8.52 -16.80 12.92
N LEU A 83 -7.91 -16.64 11.74
CA LEU A 83 -8.53 -15.92 10.62
C LEU A 83 -9.56 -16.78 9.88
N PHE A 84 -9.20 -18.03 9.58
CA PHE A 84 -10.01 -18.95 8.78
C PHE A 84 -9.80 -20.38 9.25
N SER A 85 -10.83 -21.19 9.14
CA SER A 85 -10.67 -22.64 9.26
C SER A 85 -9.75 -23.18 8.14
N ASN A 86 -9.06 -24.30 8.42
CA ASN A 86 -8.09 -24.87 7.49
C ASN A 86 -8.74 -25.22 6.14
N GLY A 87 -8.14 -24.75 5.05
CA GLY A 87 -8.65 -24.96 3.68
C GLY A 87 -9.97 -24.23 3.36
N GLN A 88 -10.50 -23.43 4.28
CA GLN A 88 -11.75 -22.70 4.12
C GLN A 88 -11.50 -21.20 3.93
N SER A 89 -12.47 -20.54 3.30
CA SER A 89 -12.51 -19.10 3.07
C SER A 89 -13.58 -18.38 3.87
N GLU A 90 -14.37 -19.11 4.66
CA GLU A 90 -15.31 -18.52 5.61
C GLU A 90 -14.55 -17.92 6.80
N ILE A 91 -14.86 -16.65 7.09
CA ILE A 91 -14.25 -15.92 8.22
C ILE A 91 -14.73 -16.57 9.53
N SER A 92 -13.78 -16.88 10.41
CA SER A 92 -14.10 -17.38 11.75
C SER A 92 -14.83 -16.31 12.59
N ASP A 93 -15.49 -16.72 13.66
CA ASP A 93 -16.12 -15.76 14.56
C ASP A 93 -15.10 -14.89 15.33
N ASP A 94 -13.92 -15.44 15.63
CA ASP A 94 -12.82 -14.69 16.25
C ASP A 94 -12.32 -13.57 15.33
N PHE A 95 -12.18 -13.84 14.02
CA PHE A 95 -11.74 -12.83 13.08
C PHE A 95 -12.83 -11.81 12.76
N LYS A 96 -14.11 -12.21 12.75
CA LYS A 96 -15.23 -11.25 12.72
C LYS A 96 -15.16 -10.28 13.89
N PHE A 97 -14.92 -10.78 15.11
CA PHE A 97 -14.74 -9.93 16.29
C PHE A 97 -13.58 -8.94 16.13
N ILE A 98 -12.43 -9.39 15.60
CA ILE A 98 -11.29 -8.52 15.32
C ILE A 98 -11.67 -7.44 14.29
N LEU A 99 -12.32 -7.83 13.19
CA LEU A 99 -12.75 -6.90 12.13
C LEU A 99 -13.78 -5.89 12.63
N ASP A 100 -14.68 -6.28 13.52
CA ASP A 100 -15.69 -5.39 14.14
C ASP A 100 -15.05 -4.33 15.03
N LYS A 101 -13.88 -4.60 15.60
CA LYS A 101 -13.09 -3.64 16.39
C LYS A 101 -12.20 -2.78 15.53
N PHE A 102 -11.49 -3.41 14.59
CA PHE A 102 -10.51 -2.77 13.74
C PHE A 102 -11.15 -1.85 12.69
N PHE A 103 -12.06 -2.39 11.87
CA PHE A 103 -12.45 -1.75 10.62
C PHE A 103 -13.18 -0.42 10.79
N PRO A 104 -14.08 -0.23 11.77
CA PRO A 104 -14.73 1.07 11.98
C PRO A 104 -13.75 2.19 12.31
N ILE A 105 -12.78 1.93 13.20
CA ILE A 105 -11.75 2.91 13.61
C ILE A 105 -10.84 3.22 12.43
N TYR A 106 -10.38 2.16 11.75
CA TYR A 106 -9.53 2.27 10.56
C TYR A 106 -10.20 3.10 9.45
N LEU A 107 -11.46 2.79 9.14
CA LEU A 107 -12.20 3.46 8.07
C LEU A 107 -12.43 4.93 8.40
N ASP A 108 -12.86 5.25 9.62
CA ASP A 108 -13.11 6.64 10.02
C ASP A 108 -11.83 7.48 9.98
N LEU A 109 -10.72 6.95 10.50
CA LEU A 109 -9.42 7.62 10.49
C LEU A 109 -8.96 7.92 9.06
N ILE A 110 -8.99 6.91 8.18
CA ILE A 110 -8.55 7.08 6.80
C ILE A 110 -9.49 7.99 6.02
N TYR A 111 -10.80 7.83 6.17
CA TYR A 111 -11.76 8.62 5.42
C TYR A 111 -11.77 10.09 5.85
N SER A 112 -11.75 10.35 7.15
CA SER A 112 -11.86 11.70 7.70
C SER A 112 -10.60 12.53 7.44
N ASN A 113 -9.41 11.92 7.50
CA ASN A 113 -8.15 12.65 7.44
C ASN A 113 -7.44 12.53 6.08
N TYR A 114 -7.61 11.42 5.35
CA TYR A 114 -6.72 11.06 4.25
C TYR A 114 -7.41 10.66 2.94
N LYS A 115 -8.74 10.63 2.87
CA LYS A 115 -9.49 10.08 1.71
C LYS A 115 -9.03 10.59 0.33
N ASP A 116 -8.61 11.86 0.25
CA ASP A 116 -8.22 12.52 -1.00
C ASP A 116 -6.76 12.20 -1.37
N SER A 117 -5.99 11.63 -0.45
CA SER A 117 -4.62 11.14 -0.65
C SER A 117 -4.58 9.62 -0.87
N ILE A 118 -5.69 8.91 -0.67
CA ILE A 118 -5.77 7.46 -0.88
C ILE A 118 -6.01 7.16 -2.36
N LYS A 119 -5.14 6.34 -2.93
CA LYS A 119 -5.33 5.73 -4.24
C LYS A 119 -6.13 4.42 -4.15
N GLU A 120 -5.81 3.61 -3.16
CA GLU A 120 -6.39 2.27 -2.99
C GLU A 120 -6.24 1.80 -1.53
N ILE A 121 -7.30 1.20 -0.98
CA ILE A 121 -7.21 0.30 0.18
C ILE A 121 -7.26 -1.12 -0.34
N ARG A 122 -6.19 -1.87 -0.15
CA ARG A 122 -6.07 -3.21 -0.70
C ARG A 122 -6.07 -4.26 0.40
N ILE A 123 -7.03 -5.18 0.34
CA ILE A 123 -6.98 -6.42 1.13
C ILE A 123 -6.12 -7.43 0.36
N GLU A 124 -5.02 -7.89 0.97
CA GLU A 124 -4.17 -8.93 0.40
C GLU A 124 -4.25 -10.21 1.23
N GLY A 125 -4.45 -11.34 0.55
CA GLY A 125 -4.50 -12.66 1.15
C GLY A 125 -3.27 -13.45 0.73
N HIS A 126 -2.57 -14.01 1.72
CA HIS A 126 -1.34 -14.78 1.49
C HIS A 126 -1.46 -16.18 2.07
N THR A 127 -0.79 -17.14 1.44
CA THR A 127 -0.69 -18.52 1.94
C THR A 127 0.76 -18.90 2.14
N SER A 128 0.98 -20.00 2.86
CA SER A 128 2.24 -20.73 2.83
C SER A 128 2.45 -21.43 1.49
N THR A 129 3.67 -21.87 1.18
CA THR A 129 3.95 -22.64 -0.05
C THR A 129 3.34 -24.04 -0.01
N GLU A 130 3.17 -24.61 1.18
CA GLU A 130 2.53 -25.91 1.38
C GLU A 130 1.04 -25.89 1.00
N TRP A 131 0.55 -27.03 0.50
CA TRP A 131 -0.88 -27.32 0.33
C TRP A 131 -1.23 -28.67 0.97
N SER A 132 -0.62 -29.75 0.48
CA SER A 132 -0.68 -31.10 1.06
C SER A 132 0.53 -31.92 0.59
N GLN A 133 0.87 -33.00 1.29
CA GLN A 133 2.10 -33.77 0.99
C GLN A 133 2.13 -34.39 -0.42
N ASP A 134 0.98 -34.70 -1.00
CA ASP A 134 0.89 -35.39 -2.30
C ASP A 134 0.64 -34.46 -3.50
N VAL A 135 0.84 -33.15 -3.34
CA VAL A 135 0.53 -32.16 -4.39
C VAL A 135 1.81 -31.51 -4.92
N SER A 136 1.94 -31.45 -6.25
CA SER A 136 3.08 -30.80 -6.88
C SER A 136 3.11 -29.29 -6.59
N PRO A 137 4.29 -28.64 -6.57
CA PRO A 137 4.40 -27.22 -6.25
C PRO A 137 3.53 -26.32 -7.14
N ASN A 138 3.38 -26.65 -8.42
CA ASN A 138 2.56 -25.88 -9.35
C ASN A 138 1.07 -25.97 -9.01
N VAL A 139 0.58 -27.17 -8.68
CA VAL A 139 -0.81 -27.37 -8.27
C VAL A 139 -1.07 -26.74 -6.91
N ALA A 140 -0.12 -26.85 -5.97
CA ALA A 140 -0.19 -26.18 -4.67
C ALA A 140 -0.33 -24.66 -4.84
N TYR A 141 0.48 -24.06 -5.71
CA TYR A 141 0.42 -22.62 -6.00
C TYR A 141 -0.96 -22.17 -6.52
N PHE A 142 -1.55 -22.89 -7.50
CA PHE A 142 -2.86 -22.51 -8.02
C PHE A 142 -4.01 -22.76 -7.03
N ASN A 143 -3.92 -23.81 -6.23
CA ASN A 143 -4.90 -24.06 -5.15
C ASN A 143 -4.84 -22.96 -4.08
N ASN A 144 -3.62 -22.58 -3.68
CA ASN A 144 -3.37 -21.48 -2.77
C ASN A 144 -3.81 -20.13 -3.35
N MET A 145 -3.64 -19.94 -4.66
CA MET A 145 -4.13 -18.75 -5.36
C MET A 145 -5.65 -18.63 -5.19
N ARG A 146 -6.39 -19.68 -5.55
CA ARG A 146 -7.85 -19.71 -5.36
C ARG A 146 -8.24 -19.46 -3.90
N LEU A 147 -7.61 -20.17 -2.95
CA LEU A 147 -7.92 -20.03 -1.53
C LEU A 147 -7.67 -18.59 -1.03
N SER A 148 -6.55 -17.98 -1.41
CA SER A 148 -6.24 -16.61 -1.01
C SER A 148 -7.22 -15.58 -1.59
N GLN A 149 -7.66 -15.77 -2.84
CA GLN A 149 -8.67 -14.90 -3.47
C GLN A 149 -10.04 -15.05 -2.82
N ASP A 150 -10.46 -16.28 -2.53
CA ASP A 150 -11.73 -16.53 -1.85
C ASP A 150 -11.73 -15.91 -0.45
N ARG A 151 -10.62 -16.00 0.27
CA ARG A 151 -10.46 -15.40 1.61
C ARG A 151 -10.55 -13.88 1.58
N THR A 152 -9.84 -13.21 0.67
CA THR A 152 -9.92 -11.75 0.58
C THR A 152 -11.30 -11.28 0.15
N ARG A 153 -11.97 -12.02 -0.74
CA ARG A 153 -13.37 -11.75 -1.12
C ARG A 153 -14.30 -11.83 0.10
N SER A 154 -14.18 -12.87 0.93
CA SER A 154 -14.97 -12.99 2.15
C SER A 154 -14.73 -11.83 3.11
N VAL A 155 -13.46 -11.44 3.33
CA VAL A 155 -13.10 -10.30 4.19
C VAL A 155 -13.70 -9.01 3.67
N LEU A 156 -13.57 -8.73 2.37
CA LEU A 156 -14.18 -7.57 1.73
C LEU A 156 -15.70 -7.56 1.92
N GLU A 157 -16.36 -8.68 1.65
CA GLU A 157 -17.81 -8.82 1.81
C GLU A 157 -18.24 -8.54 3.26
N TYR A 158 -17.51 -9.05 4.25
CA TYR A 158 -17.80 -8.83 5.65
C TYR A 158 -17.65 -7.37 6.05
N VAL A 159 -16.47 -6.78 5.85
CA VAL A 159 -16.17 -5.42 6.31
C VAL A 159 -17.01 -4.38 5.61
N MET A 160 -17.31 -4.58 4.31
CA MET A 160 -18.20 -3.68 3.60
C MET A 160 -19.64 -3.76 4.14
N ASN A 161 -20.11 -4.91 4.62
CA ASN A 161 -21.45 -5.09 5.16
C ASN A 161 -21.62 -4.68 6.63
N LEU A 162 -20.57 -4.18 7.28
CA LEU A 162 -20.69 -3.60 8.62
C LEU A 162 -21.57 -2.34 8.59
N PRO A 163 -22.39 -2.09 9.63
CA PRO A 163 -23.18 -0.85 9.74
C PRO A 163 -22.31 0.41 9.69
N SER A 164 -21.10 0.36 10.25
CA SER A 164 -20.14 1.46 10.21
C SER A 164 -19.66 1.81 8.79
N SER A 165 -19.79 0.89 7.84
CA SER A 165 -19.37 1.07 6.45
C SER A 165 -20.47 1.71 5.58
N GLU A 166 -21.72 1.71 6.05
CA GLU A 166 -22.87 2.27 5.32
C GLU A 166 -22.65 3.73 4.86
N PRO A 167 -22.14 4.65 5.70
CA PRO A 167 -21.93 6.04 5.29
C PRO A 167 -20.84 6.23 4.22
N TYR A 168 -19.94 5.25 4.06
CA TYR A 168 -18.75 5.33 3.22
C TYR A 168 -18.81 4.41 2.00
N ARG A 169 -19.97 3.79 1.72
CA ARG A 169 -20.11 2.73 0.70
C ARG A 169 -19.57 3.11 -0.67
N ASP A 170 -19.97 4.25 -1.21
CA ASP A 170 -19.54 4.66 -2.56
C ASP A 170 -18.02 4.85 -2.64
N TRP A 171 -17.43 5.40 -1.59
CA TRP A 171 -15.99 5.59 -1.50
C TRP A 171 -15.25 4.26 -1.37
N LEU A 172 -15.77 3.33 -0.56
CA LEU A 172 -15.22 1.97 -0.45
C LEU A 172 -15.31 1.22 -1.78
N VAL A 173 -16.43 1.30 -2.51
CA VAL A 173 -16.57 0.67 -3.84
C VAL A 173 -15.55 1.22 -4.83
N ALA A 174 -15.26 2.52 -4.77
CA ALA A 174 -14.31 3.16 -5.68
C ALA A 174 -12.84 2.87 -5.33
N ASN A 175 -12.51 2.69 -4.05
CA ASN A 175 -11.12 2.68 -3.58
C ASN A 175 -10.67 1.36 -2.95
N MET A 176 -11.58 0.43 -2.62
CA MET A 176 -11.23 -0.80 -1.92
C MET A 176 -11.13 -1.99 -2.89
N THR A 177 -10.09 -2.80 -2.76
CA THR A 177 -9.87 -4.00 -3.57
C THR A 177 -9.52 -5.21 -2.72
N ALA A 178 -9.65 -6.41 -3.30
CA ALA A 178 -9.35 -7.68 -2.65
C ALA A 178 -8.54 -8.59 -3.57
N ASN A 179 -7.31 -8.91 -3.17
CA ASN A 179 -6.31 -9.58 -3.99
C ASN A 179 -5.74 -10.81 -3.28
N GLY A 180 -5.93 -12.00 -3.87
CA GLY A 180 -5.22 -13.20 -3.44
C GLY A 180 -3.85 -13.30 -4.11
N LEU A 181 -2.81 -13.57 -3.34
CA LEU A 181 -1.42 -13.61 -3.82
C LEU A 181 -0.77 -15.00 -3.70
N SER A 182 -1.52 -16.02 -3.28
CA SER A 182 -0.98 -17.37 -3.06
C SER A 182 0.27 -17.32 -2.16
N SER A 183 1.27 -18.14 -2.47
CA SER A 183 2.58 -18.20 -1.82
C SER A 183 3.64 -17.39 -2.57
N SER A 184 3.25 -16.30 -3.25
CA SER A 184 4.20 -15.46 -4.03
C SER A 184 5.10 -14.60 -3.15
N HIS A 185 4.66 -14.31 -1.92
CA HIS A 185 5.36 -13.48 -0.94
C HIS A 185 5.48 -14.21 0.41
N PRO A 186 6.21 -15.35 0.45
CA PRO A 186 6.43 -16.07 1.69
C PRO A 186 7.30 -15.23 2.64
N ILE A 187 6.99 -15.31 3.93
CA ILE A 187 7.82 -14.71 4.97
C ILE A 187 8.96 -15.67 5.27
N ILE A 188 10.20 -15.22 5.05
CA ILE A 188 11.40 -16.02 5.28
C ILE A 188 11.98 -15.68 6.65
N ASN A 189 12.22 -16.70 7.47
CA ASN A 189 12.90 -16.54 8.74
C ASN A 189 14.39 -16.21 8.48
N PRO A 190 14.89 -15.04 8.93
CA PRO A 190 16.23 -14.57 8.58
C PRO A 190 17.35 -15.43 9.21
N LEU A 191 17.07 -16.15 10.29
CA LEU A 191 18.06 -17.00 10.97
C LEU A 191 18.22 -18.35 10.28
N THR A 192 17.14 -18.89 9.72
CA THR A 192 17.13 -20.24 9.13
C THR A 192 17.14 -20.25 7.60
N GLY A 193 16.77 -19.13 6.97
CA GLY A 193 16.57 -19.03 5.52
C GLY A 193 15.37 -19.84 5.01
N LYS A 194 14.54 -20.39 5.90
CA LYS A 194 13.35 -21.16 5.56
C LYS A 194 12.10 -20.32 5.71
N GLU A 195 11.05 -20.72 4.99
CA GLU A 195 9.72 -20.13 5.16
C GLU A 195 9.21 -20.31 6.59
N ASP A 196 8.66 -19.23 7.13
CA ASP A 196 7.77 -19.26 8.28
C ASP A 196 6.33 -19.42 7.77
N SER A 197 5.85 -20.66 7.68
CA SER A 197 4.55 -20.96 7.09
C SER A 197 3.39 -20.36 7.91
N ALA A 198 3.55 -20.24 9.23
CA ALA A 198 2.53 -19.65 10.09
C ALA A 198 2.37 -18.15 9.80
N ARG A 199 3.48 -17.41 9.69
CA ARG A 199 3.45 -15.98 9.33
C ARG A 199 3.11 -15.75 7.87
N SER A 200 3.46 -16.69 6.98
CA SER A 200 3.15 -16.56 5.55
C SER A 200 1.65 -16.61 5.27
N ARG A 201 0.87 -17.35 6.07
CA ARG A 201 -0.59 -17.35 5.99
C ARG A 201 -1.17 -16.19 6.79
N ARG A 202 -1.57 -15.13 6.09
CA ARG A 202 -2.00 -13.86 6.70
C ARG A 202 -2.96 -13.11 5.80
N VAL A 203 -3.66 -12.14 6.39
CA VAL A 203 -4.43 -11.12 5.66
C VAL A 203 -3.83 -9.76 5.98
N GLU A 204 -3.70 -8.92 4.96
CA GLU A 204 -3.15 -7.57 5.08
C GLU A 204 -4.15 -6.54 4.54
N PHE A 205 -4.27 -5.40 5.21
CA PHE A 205 -4.90 -4.20 4.68
C PHE A 205 -3.79 -3.20 4.39
N LYS A 206 -3.59 -2.92 3.11
CA LYS A 206 -2.52 -2.05 2.62
C LYS A 206 -3.09 -0.75 2.10
N ILE A 207 -2.54 0.35 2.59
CA ILE A 207 -2.86 1.69 2.09
C ILE A 207 -1.90 2.06 0.97
N VAL A 208 -2.44 2.35 -0.21
CA VAL A 208 -1.70 2.92 -1.33
C VAL A 208 -2.11 4.39 -1.45
N THR A 209 -1.15 5.28 -1.27
CA THR A 209 -1.35 6.73 -1.43
C THR A 209 -1.12 7.16 -2.89
N LEU A 210 -1.77 8.25 -3.30
CA LEU A 210 -1.50 8.94 -4.56
C LEU A 210 -0.11 9.57 -4.50
N MET A 211 0.70 9.37 -5.54
CA MET A 211 1.93 10.14 -5.75
C MET A 211 1.61 11.50 -6.33
#